data_AF-A0AAV0PA18-F1
#
_entry.id   AF-A0AAV0PA18-F1
#
_cell.length_a   1.000
_cell.length_b   1.000
_cell.length_c   1.000
_cell.angle_alpha   90.00
_cell.angle_beta   90.00
_cell.angle_gamma   90.00
#
_symmetry.space_group_name_H-M   'P 1'
#
loop_
_entity.id
_entity.type
_entity.pdbx_description
1 polymer ?
#
loop_
_entity_poly.entity_id
_entity_poly.type
_entity_poly.pdbx_seq_one_letter_code
_entity_poly.pdbx_strand_id
1 'polypeptide(L)'
;MGVHVYTEENTSPVSPSRLFKALIGDSETLVPKLFPQLVKSISVVQGDGGVGTIRLITFQQWVSSKNVKTRIDALDVEKFAYKYTLLEGDLLYEAQLQCA
;
A
#
# COMPACT_ATOMS: atom_id res chain seq x y z
N MET A 1 -9.29 24.16 7.60
CA MET A 1 -8.99 22.82 7.04
C MET A 1 -8.37 23.04 5.67
N GLY A 2 -7.10 22.69 5.49
CA GLY A 2 -6.40 22.78 4.20
C GLY A 2 -6.12 21.38 3.66
N VAL A 3 -6.10 21.22 2.34
CA VAL A 3 -5.68 19.99 1.67
C VAL A 3 -4.31 20.24 1.06
N HIS A 4 -3.32 19.45 1.46
CA HIS A 4 -2.00 19.45 0.84
C HIS A 4 -1.93 18.32 -0.17
N VAL A 5 -1.42 18.60 -1.38
CA VAL A 5 -1.28 17.64 -2.46
C VAL A 5 0.20 17.48 -2.78
N TYR A 6 0.65 16.23 -2.81
CA TYR A 6 2.01 15.84 -3.17
C TYR A 6 1.96 14.95 -4.41
N THR A 7 2.97 15.03 -5.26
CA THR A 7 3.09 14.21 -6.47
C THR A 7 4.51 13.72 -6.58
N GLU A 8 4.69 12.41 -6.69
CA GLU A 8 5.99 11.75 -6.82
C GLU A 8 5.98 10.86 -8.06
N GLU A 9 7.09 10.85 -8.79
CA GLU A 9 7.29 10.02 -9.96
C GLU A 9 8.57 9.19 -9.78
N ASN A 10 8.45 7.87 -9.95
CA ASN A 10 9.56 6.94 -9.81
C ASN A 10 9.61 6.02 -11.04
N THR A 11 10.81 5.71 -11.53
CA THR A 11 11.01 4.78 -12.65
C THR A 11 11.33 3.38 -12.15
N SER A 12 10.77 2.35 -12.77
CA SER A 12 11.07 0.95 -12.47
C SER A 12 11.43 0.19 -13.75
N PRO A 13 12.41 -0.74 -13.73
CA PRO A 13 12.69 -1.62 -14.86
C PRO A 13 11.63 -2.74 -15.02
N VAL A 14 10.72 -2.88 -14.05
CA VAL A 14 9.66 -3.91 -14.08
C VAL A 14 8.45 -3.39 -14.86
N SER A 15 7.82 -4.27 -15.65
CA SER A 15 6.64 -3.89 -16.42
C SER A 15 5.49 -3.40 -15.51
N PRO A 16 4.68 -2.42 -15.97
CA PRO A 16 3.56 -1.88 -15.17
C PRO A 16 2.60 -2.97 -14.68
N SER A 17 2.27 -3.93 -15.54
CA SER A 17 1.38 -5.05 -15.21
C SER A 17 1.89 -5.93 -14.07
N ARG A 18 3.19 -6.22 -14.06
CA ARG A 18 3.81 -7.06 -13.03
C ARG A 18 3.91 -6.31 -11.71
N LEU A 19 4.26 -5.03 -11.77
CA LEU A 19 4.40 -4.19 -10.58
C LEU A 19 3.02 -3.94 -9.93
N PHE A 20 2.00 -3.62 -10.73
CA PHE A 20 0.64 -3.44 -10.26
C PHE A 20 0.07 -4.72 -9.63
N LYS A 21 0.25 -5.87 -10.31
CA LYS A 21 -0.16 -7.16 -9.75
C LYS A 21 0.56 -7.45 -8.43
N ALA A 22 1.86 -7.20 -8.34
CA ALA A 22 2.62 -7.50 -7.13
C ALA A 22 2.27 -6.60 -5.93
N LEU A 23 2.09 -5.31 -6.16
CA LEU A 23 1.87 -4.33 -5.09
C LEU A 23 0.40 -4.20 -4.68
N ILE A 24 -0.55 -4.58 -5.54
CA ILE A 24 -1.99 -4.32 -5.32
C ILE A 24 -2.80 -5.60 -5.32
N GLY A 25 -2.63 -6.45 -6.34
CA GLY A 25 -3.34 -7.72 -6.48
C GLY A 25 -2.88 -8.77 -5.47
N ASP A 26 -1.59 -9.09 -5.47
CA ASP A 26 -0.97 -10.13 -4.65
C ASP A 26 -0.28 -9.54 -3.41
N SER A 27 -0.71 -8.36 -2.97
CA SER A 27 0.01 -7.56 -1.97
C SER A 27 0.17 -8.27 -0.63
N GLU A 28 -0.81 -9.07 -0.23
CA GLU A 28 -0.81 -9.80 1.04
C GLU A 28 0.33 -10.82 1.14
N THR A 29 0.73 -11.39 0.00
CA THR A 29 1.80 -12.38 -0.04
C THR A 29 3.12 -11.78 -0.48
N LEU A 30 3.12 -10.85 -1.44
CA LEU A 30 4.35 -10.33 -2.04
C LEU A 30 4.92 -9.15 -1.29
N VAL A 31 4.12 -8.19 -0.81
CA VAL A 31 4.66 -6.99 -0.14
C VAL A 31 5.48 -7.34 1.10
N PRO A 32 5.05 -8.24 2.01
CA PRO A 32 5.89 -8.66 3.14
C PRO A 32 7.18 -9.37 2.72
N LYS A 33 7.22 -9.99 1.54
CA LYS A 33 8.44 -10.64 1.02
C LYS A 33 9.37 -9.67 0.30
N LEU A 34 8.81 -8.63 -0.32
CA LEU A 34 9.56 -7.57 -0.99
C LEU A 34 10.15 -6.58 0.00
N PHE A 35 9.41 -6.27 1.08
CA PHE A 35 9.82 -5.34 2.12
C PHE A 35 9.74 -5.97 3.52
N PRO A 36 10.44 -7.11 3.76
CA PRO A 36 10.40 -7.82 5.04
C PRO A 36 10.88 -6.97 6.23
N GLN A 37 11.71 -5.97 5.94
CA GLN A 37 12.23 -5.01 6.91
C GLN A 37 11.23 -3.92 7.33
N LEU A 38 10.10 -3.79 6.64
CA LEU A 38 9.06 -2.81 6.95
C LEU A 38 7.74 -3.48 7.29
N VAL A 39 7.26 -4.37 6.42
CA VAL A 39 5.92 -4.94 6.52
C VAL A 39 6.00 -6.36 7.07
N LYS A 40 5.31 -6.59 8.19
CA LYS A 40 5.17 -7.92 8.78
C LYS A 40 4.08 -8.72 8.08
N SER A 41 2.92 -8.10 7.85
CA SER A 41 1.77 -8.74 7.20
C SER A 41 0.80 -7.71 6.67
N ILE A 42 0.01 -8.10 5.67
CA ILE A 42 -1.18 -7.37 5.23
C ILE A 42 -2.34 -8.35 5.30
N SER A 43 -3.47 -7.92 5.85
CA SER A 43 -4.69 -8.72 5.91
C SER A 43 -5.91 -7.92 5.49
N VAL A 44 -6.87 -8.58 4.84
CA VAL A 44 -8.19 -8.01 4.57
C VAL A 44 -9.03 -8.12 5.84
N VAL A 45 -9.52 -6.97 6.33
CA VAL A 45 -10.41 -6.90 7.49
C VAL A 45 -11.88 -6.92 7.06
N GLN A 46 -12.17 -6.34 5.89
CA GLN A 46 -13.51 -6.29 5.32
C GLN A 46 -13.43 -6.20 3.79
N GLY A 47 -14.31 -6.90 3.09
CA GLY A 47 -14.38 -6.90 1.62
C GLY A 47 -13.78 -8.15 0.98
N ASP A 48 -13.64 -8.10 -0.34
CA ASP A 48 -13.26 -9.23 -1.20
C ASP A 48 -11.96 -8.98 -1.99
N GLY A 49 -11.28 -7.86 -1.73
CA GLY A 49 -10.09 -7.43 -2.48
C GLY A 49 -10.37 -6.33 -3.50
N GLY A 50 -11.64 -6.02 -3.79
CA GLY A 50 -12.07 -4.96 -4.71
C GLY A 50 -12.29 -3.59 -4.04
N VAL A 51 -12.97 -2.69 -4.74
CA VAL A 51 -13.34 -1.36 -4.21
C VAL A 51 -14.18 -1.50 -2.94
N GLY A 52 -13.87 -0.70 -1.92
CA GLY A 52 -14.49 -0.76 -0.60
C GLY A 52 -13.77 -1.69 0.37
N THR A 53 -12.83 -2.52 -0.09
CA THR A 53 -12.05 -3.41 0.78
C THR A 53 -11.21 -2.61 1.75
N ILE A 54 -11.24 -3.02 3.03
CA ILE A 54 -10.41 -2.48 4.10
C ILE A 54 -9.26 -3.45 4.38
N ARG A 55 -8.04 -2.96 4.24
CA ARG A 55 -6.80 -3.70 4.50
C ARG A 55 -6.13 -3.17 5.76
N LEU A 56 -5.64 -4.07 6.60
CA LEU A 56 -4.79 -3.79 7.74
C LEU A 56 -3.35 -4.16 7.38
N ILE A 57 -2.47 -3.17 7.41
CA ILE A 57 -1.03 -3.34 7.24
C ILE A 57 -0.42 -3.32 8.64
N THR A 58 0.24 -4.42 9.02
CA THR A 58 1.01 -4.52 10.26
C THR A 58 2.48 -4.37 9.92
N PHE A 59 3.12 -3.36 10.48
CA PHE A 59 4.55 -3.15 10.32
C PHE A 59 5.35 -3.97 11.32
N GLN A 60 6.66 -4.02 11.09
CA GLN A 60 7.58 -4.64 12.02
C GLN A 60 7.68 -3.86 13.34
N GLN A 61 8.08 -4.53 14.42
CA GLN A 61 8.02 -3.96 15.79
C GLN A 61 8.87 -2.71 16.00
N TRP A 62 9.93 -2.52 15.21
CA TRP A 62 10.80 -1.34 15.28
C TRP A 62 10.26 -0.14 14.50
N VAL A 63 9.22 -0.33 13.67
CA VAL A 63 8.54 0.77 12.99
C VAL A 63 7.59 1.41 14.00
N SER A 64 7.73 2.73 14.21
CA SER A 64 6.94 3.49 15.19
C SER A 64 5.42 3.34 14.97
N SER A 65 5.01 3.24 13.70
CA SER A 65 3.64 2.99 13.26
C SER A 65 3.28 1.51 13.39
N LYS A 66 2.56 1.13 14.46
CA LYS A 66 2.24 -0.29 14.70
C LYS A 66 1.33 -0.91 13.64
N ASN A 67 0.30 -0.19 13.20
CA ASN A 67 -0.70 -0.69 12.27
C ASN A 67 -1.32 0.46 11.48
N VAL A 68 -1.66 0.19 10.22
CA VAL A 68 -2.31 1.12 9.32
C VAL A 68 -3.53 0.46 8.68
N LYS A 69 -4.68 1.13 8.72
CA LYS A 69 -5.87 0.70 7.97
C LYS A 69 -6.05 1.56 6.74
N THR A 70 -6.23 0.92 5.61
CA THR A 70 -6.51 1.57 4.33
C THR A 70 -7.78 1.03 3.72
N ARG A 71 -8.51 1.87 2.98
CA ARG A 71 -9.66 1.46 2.17
C ARG A 71 -9.37 1.70 0.70
N ILE A 72 -9.73 0.75 -0.15
CA ILE A 72 -9.69 0.91 -1.60
C ILE A 72 -10.87 1.78 -2.06
N ASP A 73 -10.61 2.96 -2.62
CA ASP A 73 -11.67 3.85 -3.11
C ASP A 73 -11.91 3.68 -4.61
N ALA A 74 -10.87 3.34 -5.37
CA ALA A 74 -10.98 3.03 -6.79
C ALA A 74 -9.86 2.07 -7.21
N LEU A 75 -10.19 1.15 -8.11
CA LEU A 75 -9.27 0.19 -8.70
C LEU A 75 -9.56 0.07 -10.19
N ASP A 76 -8.60 0.48 -11.02
CA ASP A 76 -8.66 0.36 -12.48
C ASP A 76 -7.45 -0.47 -12.93
N VAL A 77 -7.70 -1.74 -13.21
CA VAL A 77 -6.67 -2.72 -13.57
C VAL A 77 -6.14 -2.48 -14.98
N GLU A 78 -6.97 -1.95 -15.89
CA GLU A 78 -6.58 -1.69 -17.28
C GLU A 78 -5.64 -0.48 -17.37
N LYS A 79 -5.90 0.55 -16.55
CA LYS A 79 -5.06 1.76 -16.48
C LYS A 79 -3.96 1.68 -15.43
N PHE A 80 -3.83 0.56 -14.72
CA PHE A 80 -2.91 0.38 -13.60
C PHE A 80 -3.04 1.49 -12.54
N ALA A 81 -4.26 1.96 -12.30
CA ALA A 81 -4.55 3.04 -11.35
C ALA A 81 -5.23 2.49 -10.09
N TYR A 82 -4.77 2.96 -8.94
CA TYR A 82 -5.27 2.56 -7.63
C TYR A 82 -5.37 3.78 -6.72
N LYS A 83 -6.53 3.94 -6.09
CA LYS A 83 -6.79 5.00 -5.13
C LYS A 83 -7.20 4.38 -3.81
N TYR A 84 -6.57 4.85 -2.73
CA TYR A 84 -6.89 4.42 -1.39
C TYR A 84 -6.95 5.60 -0.42
N THR A 85 -7.70 5.42 0.65
CA THR A 85 -7.75 6.34 1.79
C THR A 85 -7.13 5.65 3.00
N LEU A 86 -6.23 6.36 3.68
CA LEU A 86 -5.76 5.99 5.02
C LEU A 86 -6.88 6.29 6.03
N LEU A 87 -7.43 5.26 6.66
CA LEU A 87 -8.50 5.40 7.66
C LEU A 87 -7.94 5.57 9.06
N GLU A 88 -6.92 4.78 9.42
CA GLU A 88 -6.30 4.78 10.74
C GLU A 88 -4.81 4.50 10.61
N GLY A 89 -4.02 5.04 11.55
CA GLY A 89 -2.57 4.85 11.62
C GLY A 89 -1.84 6.15 11.36
N ASP A 90 -0.74 6.35 12.09
CA ASP A 90 0.13 7.49 11.92
C ASP A 90 1.24 7.08 10.95
N LEU A 91 1.10 7.41 9.67
CA LEU A 91 2.18 7.22 8.71
C LEU A 91 3.09 8.43 8.82
N LEU A 92 4.17 8.30 9.60
CA LEU A 92 5.29 9.21 9.46
C LEU A 92 5.80 9.03 8.02
N TYR A 93 5.65 10.10 7.22
CA TYR A 93 6.03 10.21 5.81
C TYR A 93 7.51 9.86 5.54
N GLU A 94 8.31 9.66 6.58
CA GLU A 94 9.71 9.21 6.51
C GLU A 94 9.90 7.75 6.07
N ALA A 95 8.85 6.92 6.04
CA ALA A 95 8.93 5.63 5.37
C ALA A 95 8.78 5.83 3.85
N GLN A 96 9.73 6.56 3.23
CA GLN A 96 9.96 6.41 1.80
C GLN A 96 10.22 4.91 1.58
N LEU A 97 9.26 4.24 0.94
CA LEU A 97 9.54 3.03 0.18
C LEU A 97 10.43 3.47 -0.99
N GLN A 98 11.68 3.84 -0.69
CA GLN A 98 12.74 3.86 -1.68
C GLN A 98 12.94 2.38 -2.05
N CYS A 99 12.19 1.96 -3.06
CA CYS A 99 12.62 0.89 -3.93
C CYS A 99 13.95 1.35 -4.53
N ALA A 100 15.05 1.00 -3.87
CA ALA A 100 16.38 1.07 -4.46
C ALA A 100 16.46 0.15 -5.68
#